data_AF-A0A2K8ZAR6-F1
#
_entry.id   AF-A0A2K8ZAR6-F1
#
_cell.length_a   1.000
_cell.length_b   1.000
_cell.length_c   1.000
_cell.angle_alpha   90.00
_cell.angle_beta   90.00
_cell.angle_gamma   90.00
#
_symmetry.space_group_name_H-M   'P 1'
#
loop_
_entity.id
_entity.type
_entity.pdbx_description
1 polymer ?
#
loop_
_entity_poly.entity_id
_entity_poly.type
_entity_poly.pdbx_seq_one_letter_code
_entity_poly.pdbx_strand_id
1 'polypeptide(L)' 'MKAVLIDDEPHNLSNMQALLETYCPQIDVCAVALNAEQGKAALYTHQPDLDLQQYSGDFLGGH' A
#
# COMPACT_ATOMS: atom_id res chain seq x y z
N MET A 1 3.87 -8.38 -11.20
CA MET A 1 2.57 -7.94 -10.63
C MET A 1 2.85 -6.64 -9.91
N LYS A 2 2.08 -5.59 -10.16
CA LYS A 2 2.33 -4.28 -9.51
C LYS A 2 1.51 -4.13 -8.24
N ALA A 3 2.13 -3.57 -7.21
CA ALA A 3 1.49 -3.30 -5.93
C ALA A 3 1.67 -1.84 -5.51
N VAL A 4 0.67 -1.30 -4.82
CA VAL A 4 0.76 -0.06 -4.05
C VAL A 4 0.62 -0.42 -2.58
N LEU A 5 1.49 0.13 -1.74
CA LEU A 5 1.43 -0.07 -0.29
C LEU A 5 0.81 1.16 0.36
N ILE A 6 -0.19 0.96 1.20
CA ILE A 6 -0.89 2.03 1.92
C ILE A 6 -0.90 1.71 3.41
N ASP A 7 -0.23 2.56 4.19
CA ASP A 7 -0.10 2.44 5.65
C ASP A 7 0.26 3.82 6.20
N ASP A 8 -0.40 4.27 7.27
CA ASP A 8 -0.14 5.57 7.88
C ASP A 8 1.15 5.61 8.71
N GLU A 9 1.81 4.46 8.88
CA GLU A 9 3.08 4.33 9.57
C GLU A 9 4.25 4.03 8.59
N PRO A 10 5.20 4.96 8.39
CA PRO A 10 6.29 4.79 7.42
C PRO A 10 7.24 3.64 7.75
N HIS A 11 7.34 3.27 9.03
CA HIS A 11 8.13 2.12 9.48
C HIS A 11 7.54 0.80 8.96
N ASN A 12 6.21 0.66 8.99
CA ASN A 12 5.51 -0.51 8.47
C ASN A 12 5.70 -0.63 6.95
N LEU A 13 5.64 0.48 6.21
CA LEU A 13 5.90 0.49 4.77
C LEU A 13 7.30 0.01 4.44
N SER A 14 8.29 0.43 5.23
CA SER A 14 9.70 0.02 5.03
C SER A 14 9.87 -1.47 5.30
N ASN A 15 9.25 -1.98 6.38
CA ASN A 15 9.27 -3.41 6.70
C ASN A 15 8.54 -4.25 5.65
N MET A 16 7.37 -3.81 5.17
CA MET A 16 6.61 -4.52 4.14
C MET A 16 7.37 -4.58 2.81
N GLN A 17 8.04 -3.49 2.41
CA GLN A 17 8.89 -3.50 1.22
C GLN A 17 10.02 -4.54 1.35
N ALA A 18 10.75 -4.54 2.47
CA ALA A 18 11.82 -5.50 2.70
C ALA A 18 11.33 -6.95 2.67
N LEU A 19 10.15 -7.22 3.24
CA LEU A 19 9.53 -8.55 3.20
C LEU A 19 9.12 -8.95 1.79
N LEU A 20 8.52 -8.04 1.02
CA LEU A 20 8.13 -8.29 -0.37
C LEU A 20 9.35 -8.52 -1.25
N GLU A 21 10.41 -7.73 -1.11
CA GLU A 21 11.67 -7.95 -1.82
C GLU A 21 12.29 -9.31 -1.51
N THR A 22 12.21 -9.75 -0.25
CA THR A 22 12.81 -11.01 0.20
C THR A 22 12.02 -12.24 -0.24
N TYR A 23 10.69 -12.21 -0.09
CA TYR A 23 9.84 -13.40 -0.24
C TYR A 23 8.95 -13.38 -1.49
N CYS A 24 8.74 -12.21 -2.10
CA CYS A 24 7.86 -12.02 -3.25
C CYS A 24 8.50 -11.13 -4.34
N PRO A 25 9.68 -11.49 -4.88
CA PRO A 25 10.42 -10.67 -5.84
C PRO A 25 9.67 -10.42 -7.16
N GLN A 26 8.60 -11.18 -7.44
CA GLN A 26 7.70 -10.95 -8.58
C GLN A 26 6.74 -9.76 -8.40
N ILE A 27 6.67 -9.20 -7.20
CA ILE A 27 5.86 -8.02 -6.86
C ILE A 27 6.71 -6.77 -7.03
N ASP A 28 6.28 -5.91 -7.95
CA ASP A 28 6.86 -4.59 -8.19
C ASP A 28 6.08 -3.56 -7.36
N VAL A 29 6.68 -3.08 -6.28
CA VAL A 29 6.08 -2.02 -5.44
C VAL A 29 6.24 -0.69 -6.18
N CYS A 30 5.19 -0.30 -6.90
CA CYS A 30 5.22 0.84 -7.81
C CYS A 30 4.90 2.19 -7.14
N ALA A 31 4.29 2.17 -5.95
CA ALA A 31 4.10 3.36 -5.12
C ALA A 31 3.85 3.00 -3.65
N VAL A 32 4.01 4.00 -2.79
CA VAL A 32 3.82 3.94 -1.35
C VAL A 32 3.00 5.16 -0.93
N ALA A 33 2.01 4.98 -0.07
CA ALA A 33 1.11 6.02 0.39
C ALA A 33 0.93 5.97 1.91
N LEU A 34 0.91 7.16 2.53
CA LEU A 34 0.76 7.34 3.98
C LEU A 34 -0.69 7.59 4.41
N ASN A 35 -1.62 7.58 3.47
CA ASN A 35 -3.05 7.77 3.72
C ASN A 35 -3.87 7.36 2.49
N ALA A 36 -5.18 7.28 2.68
CA ALA A 36 -6.13 6.88 1.64
C ALA A 36 -6.15 7.84 0.42
N GLU A 37 -5.91 9.14 0.61
CA GLU A 37 -5.90 10.10 -0.50
C GLU A 37 -4.70 9.87 -1.41
N GLN A 38 -3.50 9.75 -0.83
CA GLN A 38 -2.28 9.39 -1.55
C GLN A 38 -2.40 8.02 -2.21
N GLY A 39 -3.00 7.05 -1.52
CA GLY A 39 -3.26 5.72 -2.05
C GLY A 39 -4.15 5.77 -3.28
N LYS A 40 -5.28 6.49 -3.19
CA LYS A 40 -6.19 6.71 -4.31
C LYS A 40 -5.48 7.37 -5.50
N ALA A 41 -4.67 8.40 -5.27
CA ALA A 41 -3.89 9.03 -6.34
C ALA A 41 -2.90 8.05 -7.00
N ALA A 42 -2.24 7.22 -6.20
CA ALA A 42 -1.31 6.19 -6.67
C ALA A 42 -2.02 5.10 -7.50
N LEU A 43 -3.22 4.67 -7.10
CA LEU A 43 -4.02 3.71 -7.86
C LEU A 43 -4.36 4.23 -9.26
N TYR A 44 -4.80 5.48 -9.39
CA TYR A 44 -5.09 6.08 -10.70
C TYR A 44 -3.85 6.27 -11.58
N THR A 45 -2.71 6.58 -10.96
CA THR A 45 -1.46 6.86 -11.67
C THR A 45 -0.79 5.57 -12.16
N HIS A 46 -0.74 4.54 -11.32
CA HIS A 46 0.08 3.36 -11.57
C HIS A 46 -0.72 2.15 -12.06
N GLN A 47 -2.05 2.15 -11.87
CA GLN A 47 -2.96 1.06 -12.20
C GLN A 47 -2.40 -0.32 -11.77
N PRO A 48 -2.12 -0.51 -10.47
CA PRO A 48 -1.55 -1.76 -9.99
C PRO A 48 -2.55 -2.92 -10.10
N ASP A 49 -2.02 -4.14 -10.16
CA ASP A 49 -2.83 -5.37 -10.18
C ASP A 49 -3.36 -5.73 -8.77
N LEU A 50 -2.71 -5.22 -7.72
CA LEU A 50 -3.02 -5.49 -6.32
C LEU A 50 -2.90 -4.23 -5.46
N ASP A 51 -3.87 -4.03 -4.57
CA ASP A 51 -3.89 -2.97 -3.56
C ASP A 51 -3.73 -3.60 -2.17
N LEU A 52 -2.72 -3.17 -1.40
CA LEU A 52 -2.42 -3.67 -0.07
C LEU A 52 -2.55 -2.54 0.95
N GLN A 53 -3.68 -2.56 1.69
CA GLN A 53 -3.99 -1.59 2.73
C GLN A 53 -3.96 -2.27 4.10
N GLN A 54 -3.27 -1.66 5.06
CA GLN A 54 -3.35 -2.08 6.45
C GLN A 54 -4.63 -1.51 7.07
N TYR A 55 -5.59 -2.37 7.41
CA TYR A 55 -6.82 -1.94 8.10
C TYR A 55 -6.54 -1.81 9.60
N SER A 56 -6.27 -0.59 10.07
CA SER A 56 -6.54 -0.21 11.46
C SER A 56 -8.03 0.11 11.57
N GLY A 57 -8.74 -0.54 12.48
CA GLY A 57 -10.21 -0.67 12.47
C GLY A 57 -11.02 0.58 12.82
N ASP A 58 -10.87 1.70 12.09
CA ASP A 58 -11.66 2.93 12.28
C ASP A 58 -12.37 3.43 11.00
N PHE A 59 -12.89 2.51 10.18
CA PHE A 59 -13.78 2.86 9.06
C PHE A 59 -15.20 2.29 9.23
N LEU A 60 -15.78 2.49 10.41
CA LEU A 60 -17.23 2.48 10.63
C LEU A 60 -17.66 3.78 11.34
N GLY A 61 -17.25 4.91 10.77
CA GLY A 61 -17.78 6.24 11.11
C GLY A 61 -18.71 6.74 10.01
N GLY A 62 -19.70 5.94 9.62
CA GLY A 62 -20.80 6.41 8.80
C GLY A 62 -21.85 7.08 9.69
N HIS A 63 -21.87 8.41 9.69
CA HIS A 63 -23.07 9.26 9.68
C HIS A 63 -22.68 10.73 9.53
#